data_AF-A0A7W0S5A7-F1
#
_entry.id   AF-A0A7W0S5A7-F1
#
_cell.length_a   1.000
_cell.length_b   1.000
_cell.length_c   1.000
_cell.angle_alpha   90.00
_cell.angle_beta   90.00
_cell.angle_gamma   90.00
#
_symmetry.space_group_name_H-M   'P 1'
#
loop_
_entity.id
_entity.type
_entity.pdbx_description
1 polymer ?
#
loop_
_entity_poly.entity_id
_entity_poly.type
_entity_poly.pdbx_seq_one_letter_code
_entity_poly.pdbx_strand_id
1 'polypeptide(L)'
;MHDDSAVAATIPVRVTVNGTSHQLGVEPRHLLVQLLRDDLGLTGTHVGCDTSQCGACVVHLNGQAVKSCTVFAVQVDGAEIVTIEGLAVVGQYDLLQEGF
;
A
#
# COMPACT_ATOMS: atom_id res chain seq x y z
N MET A 1 -12.90 -17.12 21.00
CA MET A 1 -11.49 -16.68 20.93
C MET A 1 -10.84 -17.59 19.91
N HIS A 2 -10.90 -17.21 18.63
CA HIS A 2 -10.34 -18.04 17.55
C HIS A 2 -8.82 -17.89 17.61
N ASP A 3 -8.16 -19.04 17.66
CA ASP A 3 -6.72 -19.22 17.72
C ASP A 3 -6.08 -18.80 16.38
N ASP A 4 -5.48 -17.61 16.33
CA ASP A 4 -4.79 -17.03 15.15
C ASP A 4 -3.33 -17.56 15.04
N SER A 5 -3.04 -18.72 15.63
CA SER A 5 -1.71 -19.33 15.71
C SER A 5 -1.38 -20.28 14.53
N ALA A 6 -2.25 -20.34 13.52
CA ALA A 6 -1.90 -21.00 12.26
C ALA A 6 -1.06 -20.03 11.43
N VAL A 7 0.22 -20.36 11.18
CA VAL A 7 1.03 -19.68 10.16
C VAL A 7 0.27 -19.79 8.83
N ALA A 8 -0.38 -18.70 8.42
CA ALA A 8 -1.14 -18.66 7.19
C ALA A 8 -0.19 -18.83 6.01
N ALA A 9 -0.61 -19.61 5.00
CA ALA A 9 0.16 -19.78 3.79
C ALA A 9 0.32 -18.44 3.07
N THR A 10 1.56 -18.09 2.73
CA THR A 10 1.89 -16.84 2.02
C THR A 10 2.14 -17.09 0.53
N ILE A 11 1.81 -16.10 -0.30
CA ILE A 11 2.04 -16.09 -1.75
C ILE A 11 3.14 -15.06 -2.04
N PRO A 12 4.18 -15.41 -2.81
CA PRO A 12 5.23 -14.46 -3.18
C PRO A 12 4.67 -13.38 -4.13
N VAL A 13 4.95 -12.13 -3.80
CA VAL A 13 4.59 -10.94 -4.59
C VAL A 13 5.83 -10.10 -4.82
N ARG A 14 5.99 -9.61 -6.04
CA ARG A 14 7.00 -8.60 -6.42
C ARG A 14 6.28 -7.30 -6.76
N VAL A 15 6.68 -6.19 -6.17
CA VAL A 15 6.03 -4.90 -6.39
C VAL A 15 7.06 -3.77 -6.34
N THR A 16 6.90 -2.76 -7.19
CA THR A 16 7.71 -1.55 -7.11
C THR A 16 6.93 -0.49 -6.35
N VAL A 17 7.45 0.02 -5.25
CA VAL A 17 6.81 1.06 -4.44
C VAL A 17 7.74 2.26 -4.36
N ASN A 18 7.27 3.43 -4.81
CA ASN A 18 8.06 4.67 -4.85
C ASN A 18 9.42 4.49 -5.55
N GLY A 19 9.43 3.74 -6.67
CA GLY A 19 10.64 3.42 -7.43
C GLY A 19 11.54 2.34 -6.83
N THR A 20 11.23 1.80 -5.65
CA THR A 20 12.00 0.73 -4.99
C THR A 20 11.32 -0.62 -5.19
N SER A 21 12.06 -1.64 -5.65
CA SER A 21 11.53 -2.99 -5.83
C SER A 21 11.51 -3.76 -4.50
N HIS A 22 10.37 -4.38 -4.19
CA HIS A 22 10.15 -5.23 -3.03
C HIS A 22 9.74 -6.64 -3.47
N GLN A 23 10.16 -7.65 -2.72
CA GLN A 23 9.72 -9.03 -2.88
C GLN A 23 9.43 -9.63 -1.51
N LEU A 24 8.18 -10.03 -1.28
CA LEU A 24 7.72 -10.53 0.02
C LEU A 24 6.57 -11.52 -0.13
N GLY A 25 6.41 -12.39 0.86
CA GLY A 25 5.28 -13.32 0.94
C GLY A 25 4.13 -12.68 1.68
N VAL A 26 2.93 -12.69 1.10
CA VAL A 26 1.73 -12.07 1.68
C VAL A 26 0.62 -13.09 1.82
N GLU A 27 -0.22 -12.96 2.85
CA GLU A 27 -1.43 -13.79 2.94
C GLU A 27 -2.43 -13.42 1.82
N PRO A 28 -3.20 -14.37 1.27
CA PRO A 28 -4.19 -14.07 0.22
C PRO A 28 -5.24 -13.02 0.59
N ARG A 29 -5.57 -12.92 1.90
CA ARG A 29 -6.53 -11.96 2.45
C ARG A 29 -5.92 -10.59 2.76
N HIS A 30 -4.60 -10.49 2.72
CA HIS A 30 -3.89 -9.27 3.12
C HIS A 30 -4.20 -8.15 2.12
N LEU A 31 -4.58 -6.98 2.62
CA LEU A 31 -4.92 -5.83 1.80
C LEU A 31 -3.67 -5.02 1.45
N LEU A 32 -3.71 -4.30 0.33
CA LEU A 32 -2.61 -3.44 -0.09
C LEU A 32 -2.32 -2.35 0.95
N VAL A 33 -3.34 -1.81 1.62
CA VAL A 33 -3.12 -0.82 2.69
C VAL A 33 -2.33 -1.38 3.87
N GLN A 34 -2.51 -2.67 4.17
CA GLN A 34 -1.78 -3.35 5.23
C GLN A 34 -0.35 -3.65 4.78
N LEU A 35 -0.17 -4.11 3.53
CA LEU A 35 1.15 -4.33 2.93
C LEU A 35 2.02 -3.07 3.03
N LEU A 36 1.45 -1.93 2.63
CA LEU A 36 2.18 -0.66 2.64
C LEU A 36 2.55 -0.22 4.05
N ARG A 37 1.59 -0.27 4.99
CA ARG A 37 1.77 0.29 6.33
C ARG A 37 2.54 -0.63 7.28
N ASP A 38 2.19 -1.91 7.29
CA ASP A 38 2.61 -2.86 8.32
C ASP A 38 3.85 -3.63 7.86
N ASP A 39 3.89 -4.05 6.59
CA ASP A 39 5.04 -4.81 6.06
C ASP A 39 6.15 -3.90 5.53
N LEU A 40 5.81 -2.81 4.83
CA LEU A 40 6.78 -1.89 4.23
C LEU A 40 7.04 -0.62 5.07
N GLY A 41 6.26 -0.38 6.13
CA GLY A 41 6.43 0.78 7.01
C GLY A 41 6.06 2.14 6.40
N LEU A 42 5.40 2.16 5.23
CA LEU A 42 4.94 3.36 4.53
C LEU A 42 3.59 3.81 5.10
N THR A 43 3.68 4.47 6.26
CA THR A 43 2.53 4.79 7.11
C THR A 43 1.74 6.05 6.72
N GLY A 44 2.18 6.80 5.69
CA GLY A 44 1.51 8.00 5.20
C GLY A 44 0.18 7.71 4.50
N THR A 45 0.00 6.48 3.98
CA THR A 45 -1.32 6.01 3.54
C THR A 45 -2.18 5.68 4.77
N HIS A 46 -3.36 6.28 4.89
CA HIS A 46 -4.18 6.18 6.11
C HIS A 46 -5.39 5.24 5.97
N VAL A 47 -5.82 4.63 7.07
CA VAL A 47 -7.09 3.87 7.16
C VAL A 47 -8.08 4.70 8.00
N GLY A 48 -9.08 5.29 7.35
CA GLY A 48 -10.07 6.14 8.02
C GLY A 48 -11.42 5.47 8.29
N CYS A 49 -11.90 4.63 7.36
CA CYS A 49 -13.26 4.07 7.46
C CYS A 49 -13.34 2.54 7.36
N ASP A 50 -12.32 1.88 6.79
CA ASP A 50 -12.27 0.44 6.51
C ASP A 50 -13.47 -0.16 5.71
N THR A 51 -14.34 0.70 5.20
CA THR A 51 -15.59 0.38 4.48
C THR A 51 -15.64 1.03 3.11
N SER A 52 -14.48 1.43 2.59
CA SER A 52 -14.29 1.98 1.23
C SER A 52 -14.93 3.35 0.98
N GLN A 53 -15.30 4.11 2.00
CA GLN A 53 -16.01 5.39 1.84
C GLN A 53 -15.10 6.63 1.81
N CYS A 54 -14.12 6.72 2.72
CA CYS A 54 -13.44 7.99 3.01
C CYS A 54 -12.33 8.42 2.04
N GLY A 55 -11.71 7.50 1.30
CA GLY A 55 -10.59 7.82 0.40
C GLY A 55 -9.23 8.09 1.07
N ALA A 56 -9.11 8.01 2.40
CA ALA A 56 -7.84 8.24 3.11
C ALA A 56 -6.71 7.25 2.74
N CYS A 57 -7.08 6.11 2.15
CA CYS A 57 -6.16 5.04 1.74
C CYS A 57 -5.79 5.10 0.25
N VAL A 58 -6.05 6.22 -0.44
CA VAL A 58 -5.78 6.33 -1.88
C VAL A 58 -4.29 6.33 -2.16
N VAL A 59 -3.88 5.49 -3.12
CA VAL A 59 -2.54 5.41 -3.70
C VAL A 59 -2.65 5.37 -5.21
N HIS A 60 -1.56 5.62 -5.93
CA HIS A 60 -1.52 5.38 -7.37
C HIS A 60 -1.01 3.98 -7.66
N LEU A 61 -1.85 3.12 -8.24
CA LEU A 61 -1.51 1.78 -8.72
C LEU A 61 -1.43 1.83 -10.25
N ASN A 62 -0.24 1.62 -10.82
CA ASN A 62 0.03 1.74 -12.25
C ASN A 62 -0.51 3.07 -12.82
N GLY A 63 -0.29 4.16 -12.09
CA GLY A 63 -0.76 5.51 -12.44
C GLY A 63 -2.24 5.81 -12.14
N GLN A 64 -3.05 4.82 -11.78
CA GLN A 64 -4.47 5.01 -11.45
C GLN A 64 -4.67 5.21 -9.94
N ALA A 65 -5.43 6.23 -9.55
CA ALA A 65 -5.79 6.43 -8.15
C ALA A 65 -6.78 5.35 -7.69
N VAL A 66 -6.39 4.53 -6.70
CA VAL A 66 -7.19 3.41 -6.17
C VAL A 66 -7.24 3.45 -4.65
N LYS A 67 -8.35 2.98 -4.08
CA LYS A 67 -8.49 2.76 -2.64
C LYS A 67 -7.73 1.50 -2.25
N SER A 68 -6.56 1.63 -1.63
CA SER A 68 -5.72 0.46 -1.29
C SER A 68 -6.39 -0.50 -0.29
N CYS A 69 -7.40 -0.04 0.47
CA CYS A 69 -8.18 -0.89 1.37
C CYS A 69 -9.16 -1.84 0.64
N THR A 70 -9.26 -1.78 -0.70
CA THR A 70 -10.12 -2.67 -1.51
C THR A 70 -9.34 -3.52 -2.50
N VAL A 71 -8.02 -3.54 -2.39
CA VAL A 71 -7.12 -4.31 -3.26
C VAL A 71 -6.38 -5.30 -2.39
N PHE A 72 -6.35 -6.57 -2.78
CA PHE A 72 -5.53 -7.56 -2.09
C PHE A 72 -4.07 -7.41 -2.51
N ALA A 73 -3.15 -7.59 -1.57
CA ALA A 73 -1.70 -7.53 -1.80
C ALA A 73 -1.24 -8.54 -2.88
N VAL A 74 -1.89 -9.70 -2.97
CA VAL A 74 -1.61 -10.69 -4.02
C VAL A 74 -1.93 -10.21 -5.44
N GLN A 75 -2.79 -9.20 -5.59
CA GLN A 75 -3.19 -8.66 -6.91
C GLN A 75 -2.18 -7.67 -7.47
N VAL A 76 -1.20 -7.22 -6.67
CA VAL A 76 -0.22 -6.22 -7.09
C VAL A 76 1.13 -6.83 -7.53
N ASP A 77 1.19 -8.14 -7.75
CA ASP A 77 2.39 -8.76 -8.32
C ASP A 77 2.70 -8.17 -9.70
N GLY A 78 3.94 -7.70 -9.85
CA GLY A 78 4.44 -6.98 -11.03
C GLY A 78 3.99 -5.52 -11.15
N ALA A 79 3.24 -4.97 -10.19
CA ALA A 79 2.72 -3.61 -10.29
C ALA A 79 3.69 -2.54 -9.78
N GLU A 80 3.42 -1.30 -10.18
CA GLU A 80 4.06 -0.09 -9.68
C GLU A 80 3.07 0.70 -8.80
N ILE A 81 3.53 1.14 -7.64
CA ILE A 81 2.74 1.87 -6.65
C ILE A 81 3.47 3.15 -6.26
N VAL A 82 2.74 4.26 -6.26
CA VAL A 82 3.21 5.53 -5.70
C VAL A 82 2.31 5.92 -4.52
N THR A 83 2.93 6.11 -3.35
CA THR A 83 2.30 6.61 -2.13
C THR A 83 2.69 8.07 -1.90
N ILE A 84 2.12 8.70 -0.85
CA ILE A 84 2.43 10.10 -0.50
C ILE A 84 3.92 10.31 -0.22
N GLU A 85 4.60 9.32 0.36
CA GLU A 85 6.04 9.35 0.63
C GLU A 85 6.89 9.41 -0.65
N GLY A 86 6.35 8.94 -1.78
CA GLY A 86 7.04 8.94 -3.08
C GLY A 86 6.83 10.22 -3.89
N LEU A 87 5.95 11.13 -3.45
CA LEU A 87 5.67 12.38 -4.18
C LEU A 87 6.72 13.47 -3.93
N ALA A 88 7.30 13.50 -2.73
CA ALA A 88 8.38 14.43 -2.39
C ALA A 88 9.75 13.80 -2.64
N VAL A 89 10.70 14.60 -3.11
CA VAL A 89 12.12 14.29 -2.93
C VAL A 89 12.49 14.71 -1.52
N VAL A 90 13.31 13.94 -0.80
CA VAL A 90 13.68 14.25 0.60
C VAL A 90 14.13 15.71 0.74
N GLY A 91 13.34 16.53 1.45
CA GLY A 91 13.61 17.96 1.68
C GLY A 91 13.03 18.93 0.64
N GLN A 92 12.30 18.45 -0.37
CA GLN A 92 11.62 19.26 -1.39
C GLN A 92 10.21 18.72 -1.64
N TYR A 93 9.21 19.54 -1.33
CA TYR A 93 7.82 19.27 -1.66
C TYR A 93 7.60 19.42 -3.16
N ASP A 94 6.68 18.64 -3.73
CA ASP A 94 6.18 18.93 -5.07
C ASP A 94 5.28 20.18 -5.07
N LEU A 95 4.96 20.71 -6.25
CA LEU A 95 4.14 21.92 -6.39
C LEU A 95 2.74 21.80 -5.77
N LEU A 96 2.16 20.61 -5.75
CA LEU A 96 0.86 20.38 -5.14
C LEU A 96 0.99 20.39 -3.61
N GLN A 97 2.02 19.74 -3.07
CA GLN A 97 2.30 19.71 -1.63
C GLN A 97 2.65 21.09 -1.06
N GLU A 98 3.39 21.94 -1.77
CA GLU A 98 3.69 23.32 -1.33
C GLU A 98 2.44 24.22 -1.29
N GLY A 99 1.42 23.90 -2.08
CA GLY A 99 0.21 24.70 -2.22
C GLY A 99 -0.91 24.39 -1.21
N PHE A 100 -0.79 23.33 -0.41
CA PHE A 100 -1.77 22.91 0.61
C PHE A 100 -1.29 23.25 2.02
#